data_AF-A0A0S8GSN5-F1
#
_entry.id   AF-A0A0S8GSN5-F1
#
_cell.length_a   1.000
_cell.length_b   1.000
_cell.length_c   1.000
_cell.angle_alpha   90.00
_cell.angle_beta   90.00
_cell.angle_gamma   90.00
#
_symmetry.space_group_name_H-M   'P 1'
#
loop_
_entity.id
_entity.type
_entity.pdbx_description
1 polymer ?
#
loop_
_entity_poly.entity_id
_entity_poly.type
_entity_poly.pdbx_seq_one_letter_code
_entity_poly.pdbx_strand_id
1 'polypeptide(L)'
;GDKAFQLANMVLDVAEKFNCRRGYTSGAAVAQIHHTSKPRVWAVPNHPHLIEEIRGYRNTILMSDLEGRGGQGTITGLNGLMLGAAKKRGIEAICLMGEIPYYLQGAPWPYPKAAQSVLEVLTRNLALKVDFRRLDGLSRKVEGNIEQFLQRLYEIEQIPAQIKDEIEKLKHAPTADLGPITDEEQKRIMEHLDDLFDEKGGKDDRAV
;
A
#
# COMPACT_ATOMS: atom_id res chain seq x y z
N GLY A 1 20.80 -6.26 5.24
CA GLY A 1 20.20 -7.46 4.65
C GLY A 1 20.15 -8.61 5.64
N ASP A 2 21.31 -9.00 6.15
CA ASP A 2 21.49 -10.27 6.87
C ASP A 2 20.60 -10.45 8.11
N LYS A 3 20.46 -9.42 8.96
CA LYS A 3 19.57 -9.50 10.13
C LYS A 3 18.10 -9.72 9.75
N ALA A 4 17.63 -9.06 8.69
CA ALA A 4 16.26 -9.22 8.20
C ALA A 4 16.04 -10.60 7.57
N PHE A 5 17.05 -11.13 6.86
CA PHE A 5 17.01 -12.49 6.35
C PHE A 5 17.04 -13.54 7.47
N GLN A 6 17.85 -13.36 8.51
CA GLN A 6 17.85 -14.21 9.70
C GLN A 6 16.48 -14.20 10.39
N LEU A 7 15.88 -13.01 10.56
CA LEU A 7 14.53 -12.89 11.12
C LEU A 7 13.49 -13.61 10.26
N ALA A 8 13.54 -13.47 8.94
CA ALA A 8 12.64 -14.18 8.03
C ALA A 8 12.75 -15.70 8.20
N ASN A 9 13.98 -16.23 8.30
CA ASN A 9 14.21 -17.65 8.56
C ASN A 9 13.66 -18.09 9.92
N MET A 10 13.87 -17.31 11.00
CA MET A 10 13.32 -17.64 12.32
C MET A 10 11.79 -17.70 12.31
N VAL A 11 11.11 -16.80 11.60
CA VAL A 11 9.64 -16.83 11.45
C VAL A 11 9.21 -18.08 10.68
N LEU A 12 9.94 -18.45 9.62
CA LEU A 12 9.64 -19.65 8.84
C LEU A 12 9.92 -20.95 9.61
N ASP A 13 10.94 -20.97 10.47
CA ASP A 13 11.21 -22.11 11.36
C ASP A 13 10.01 -22.37 12.30
N VAL A 14 9.37 -21.30 12.78
CA VAL A 14 8.13 -21.41 13.56
C VAL A 14 6.98 -21.89 12.67
N ALA A 15 6.82 -21.33 11.48
CA ALA A 15 5.76 -21.73 10.55
C ALA A 15 5.81 -23.23 10.21
N GLU A 16 7.01 -23.79 9.98
CA GLU A 16 7.21 -25.22 9.72
C GLU A 16 6.85 -26.08 10.95
N LYS A 17 7.27 -25.68 12.15
CA LYS A 17 6.92 -26.38 13.40
C LYS A 17 5.40 -26.50 13.61
N PHE A 18 4.65 -25.49 13.19
CA PHE A 18 3.19 -25.47 13.27
C PHE A 18 2.49 -26.00 12.00
N ASN A 19 3.23 -26.52 11.01
CA ASN A 19 2.71 -27.01 9.74
C ASN A 19 1.83 -25.98 9.01
N CYS A 20 2.24 -24.70 9.06
CA CYS A 20 1.57 -23.64 8.32
C CYS A 20 1.62 -23.93 6.82
N ARG A 21 0.46 -23.93 6.16
CA ARG A 21 0.36 -24.20 4.72
C ARG A 21 0.79 -23.01 3.86
N ARG A 22 0.58 -21.79 4.36
CA ARG A 22 0.78 -20.56 3.61
C ARG A 22 1.09 -19.38 4.51
N GLY A 23 2.06 -18.55 4.09
CA GLY A 23 2.34 -17.25 4.69
C GLY A 23 1.63 -16.11 3.98
N TYR A 24 1.21 -15.10 4.73
CA TYR A 24 0.74 -13.84 4.16
C TYR A 24 1.58 -12.70 4.72
N THR A 25 2.06 -11.83 3.84
CA THR A 25 2.67 -10.55 4.22
C THR A 25 1.76 -9.42 3.77
N SER A 26 1.88 -8.25 4.42
CA SER A 26 1.05 -7.11 4.10
C SER A 26 1.84 -5.82 4.02
N GLY A 27 1.45 -4.94 3.13
CA GLY A 27 2.04 -3.63 2.95
C GLY A 27 1.09 -2.63 2.32
N ALA A 28 1.67 -1.60 1.72
CA ALA A 28 0.98 -0.54 1.01
C ALA A 28 1.52 -0.44 -0.42
N ALA A 29 0.64 -0.14 -1.36
CA ALA A 29 1.00 0.17 -2.74
C ALA A 29 0.60 1.61 -3.03
N VAL A 30 1.55 2.47 -3.40
CA VAL A 30 1.22 3.84 -3.78
C VAL A 30 0.57 3.82 -5.16
N ALA A 31 -0.62 4.43 -5.28
CA ALA A 31 -1.46 4.34 -6.47
C ALA A 31 -2.13 5.68 -6.81
N GLN A 32 -2.46 5.84 -8.10
CA GLN A 32 -3.22 6.98 -8.62
C GLN A 32 -4.72 6.77 -8.33
N ILE A 33 -5.10 6.86 -7.05
CA ILE A 33 -6.48 6.72 -6.60
C ILE A 33 -6.90 7.93 -5.75
N HIS A 34 -8.19 8.24 -5.75
CA HIS A 34 -8.73 9.23 -4.82
C HIS A 34 -8.97 8.62 -3.43
N HIS A 35 -8.82 9.41 -2.37
CA HIS A 35 -8.99 8.97 -0.99
C HIS A 35 -10.44 8.54 -0.66
N THR A 36 -11.43 9.05 -1.40
CA THR A 36 -12.83 8.60 -1.30
C THR A 36 -13.08 7.28 -2.02
N SER A 37 -12.22 6.86 -2.95
CA SER A 37 -12.36 5.58 -3.66
C SER A 37 -12.09 4.39 -2.74
N LYS A 38 -12.60 3.20 -3.11
CA LYS A 38 -12.26 1.96 -2.41
C LYS A 38 -10.87 1.48 -2.86
N PRO A 39 -9.88 1.35 -1.96
CA PRO A 39 -8.57 0.81 -2.31
C PRO A 39 -8.68 -0.63 -2.80
N ARG A 40 -8.05 -0.94 -3.94
CA ARG A 40 -7.82 -2.33 -4.35
C ARG A 40 -6.62 -2.89 -3.60
N VAL A 41 -6.43 -4.20 -3.71
CA VAL A 41 -5.32 -4.91 -3.06
C VAL A 41 -4.41 -5.52 -4.12
N TRP A 42 -3.18 -5.06 -4.18
CA TRP A 42 -2.18 -5.65 -5.05
C TRP A 42 -1.67 -6.94 -4.42
N ALA A 43 -1.62 -8.00 -5.21
CA ALA A 43 -1.22 -9.33 -4.77
C ALA A 43 0.05 -9.77 -5.51
N VAL A 44 1.00 -10.30 -4.74
CA VAL A 44 2.25 -10.86 -5.26
C VAL A 44 2.44 -12.26 -4.68
N PRO A 45 2.18 -13.32 -5.46
CA PRO A 45 2.48 -14.69 -5.05
C PRO A 45 3.97 -15.01 -5.20
N ASN A 46 4.49 -15.92 -4.37
CA ASN A 46 5.85 -16.46 -4.54
C ASN A 46 5.92 -17.69 -5.46
N HIS A 47 4.77 -18.28 -5.81
CA HIS A 47 4.64 -19.43 -6.71
C HIS A 47 3.64 -19.17 -7.85
N PRO A 48 3.93 -19.61 -9.10
CA PRO A 48 3.05 -19.38 -10.25
C PRO A 48 1.66 -20.01 -10.14
N HIS A 49 1.52 -21.18 -9.47
CA HIS A 49 0.22 -21.85 -9.37
C HIS A 49 -0.80 -21.07 -8.51
N LEU A 50 -0.34 -20.13 -7.68
CA LEU A 50 -1.20 -19.25 -6.89
C LEU A 50 -1.87 -18.15 -7.72
N ILE A 51 -1.41 -17.91 -8.95
CA ILE A 51 -1.93 -16.84 -9.81
C ILE A 51 -3.42 -17.03 -10.11
N GLU A 52 -3.82 -18.24 -10.52
CA GLU A 52 -5.22 -18.55 -10.81
C GLU A 52 -6.11 -18.45 -9.56
N GLU A 53 -5.59 -18.85 -8.41
CA GLU A 53 -6.31 -18.68 -7.14
C GLU A 53 -6.54 -17.20 -6.83
N ILE A 54 -5.51 -16.37 -6.97
CA ILE A 54 -5.56 -14.93 -6.70
C ILE A 54 -6.49 -14.21 -7.67
N ARG A 55 -6.58 -14.65 -8.94
CA ARG A 55 -7.54 -14.11 -9.91
C ARG A 55 -9.00 -14.30 -9.47
N GLY A 56 -9.27 -15.32 -8.66
CA GLY A 56 -10.58 -15.55 -8.04
C GLY A 56 -10.87 -14.67 -6.82
N TYR A 57 -9.86 -13.99 -6.26
CA TYR A 57 -10.05 -13.10 -5.12
C TYR A 57 -10.76 -11.81 -5.56
N ARG A 58 -11.76 -11.38 -4.78
CA ARG A 58 -12.44 -10.11 -5.07
C ARG A 58 -11.58 -8.93 -4.62
N ASN A 59 -11.64 -7.83 -5.35
CA ASN A 59 -10.93 -6.58 -5.04
C ASN A 59 -9.39 -6.71 -5.03
N THR A 60 -8.86 -7.66 -5.82
CA THR A 60 -7.42 -7.85 -5.96
C THR A 60 -6.94 -7.57 -7.38
N ILE A 61 -5.67 -7.19 -7.49
CA ILE A 61 -4.96 -7.05 -8.77
C ILE A 61 -3.65 -7.82 -8.64
N LEU A 62 -3.29 -8.60 -9.64
CA LEU A 62 -1.96 -9.16 -9.71
C LEU A 62 -0.97 -8.07 -10.11
N MET A 63 0.10 -7.91 -9.34
CA MET A 63 1.12 -6.91 -9.66
C MET A 63 1.78 -7.14 -11.03
N SER A 64 1.80 -8.39 -11.51
CA SER A 64 2.27 -8.75 -12.85
C SER A 64 1.41 -8.19 -13.99
N ASP A 65 0.13 -7.95 -13.72
CA ASP A 65 -0.87 -7.55 -14.72
C ASP A 65 -0.95 -6.02 -14.85
N LEU A 66 -0.18 -5.29 -14.05
CA LEU A 66 -0.13 -3.83 -14.09
C LEU A 66 0.73 -3.36 -15.27
N GLU A 67 0.08 -2.67 -16.21
CA GLU A 67 0.71 -2.04 -17.38
C GLU A 67 1.76 -0.99 -16.95
N GLY A 68 2.76 -0.74 -17.80
CA GLY A 68 3.85 0.21 -17.52
C GLY A 68 4.96 -0.31 -16.59
N ARG A 69 4.72 -1.42 -15.87
CA ARG A 69 5.75 -2.09 -15.05
C ARG A 69 6.38 -3.31 -15.74
N GLY A 70 5.92 -3.71 -16.93
CA GLY A 70 6.50 -4.82 -17.69
C GLY A 70 6.55 -6.17 -16.94
N GLY A 71 5.62 -6.38 -16.00
CA GLY A 71 5.66 -7.52 -15.07
C GLY A 71 6.77 -7.45 -14.01
N GLN A 72 7.52 -6.35 -13.95
CA GLN A 72 8.58 -6.10 -12.98
C GLN A 72 8.04 -5.28 -11.80
N GLY A 73 7.86 -5.95 -10.68
CA GLY A 73 7.51 -5.33 -9.40
C GLY A 73 8.41 -5.85 -8.31
N THR A 74 9.15 -4.97 -7.63
CA THR A 74 9.99 -5.37 -6.49
C THR A 74 9.26 -5.11 -5.19
N ILE A 75 8.95 -6.16 -4.45
CA ILE A 75 8.58 -6.02 -3.03
C ILE A 75 9.86 -5.87 -2.23
N THR A 76 10.01 -4.73 -1.55
CA THR A 76 11.20 -4.44 -0.75
C THR A 76 11.00 -4.81 0.72
N GLY A 77 12.08 -4.72 1.51
CA GLY A 77 12.04 -4.94 2.95
C GLY A 77 11.73 -6.38 3.36
N LEU A 78 11.21 -6.55 4.58
CA LEU A 78 10.95 -7.86 5.14
C LEU A 78 9.84 -8.61 4.38
N ASN A 79 8.87 -7.91 3.79
CA ASN A 79 7.80 -8.52 3.00
C ASN A 79 8.36 -9.29 1.80
N GLY A 80 9.24 -8.66 1.01
CA GLY A 80 9.88 -9.30 -0.13
C GLY A 80 10.83 -10.42 0.29
N LEU A 81 11.60 -10.20 1.36
CA LEU A 81 12.50 -11.21 1.92
C LEU A 81 11.72 -12.46 2.39
N MET A 82 10.57 -12.28 3.03
CA MET A 82 9.70 -13.39 3.45
C MET A 82 9.17 -14.17 2.25
N LEU A 83 8.70 -13.51 1.18
CA LEU A 83 8.28 -14.20 -0.04
C LEU A 83 9.40 -15.07 -0.63
N GLY A 84 10.61 -14.49 -0.75
CA GLY A 84 11.77 -15.18 -1.31
C GLY A 84 12.28 -16.31 -0.42
N ALA A 85 12.35 -16.09 0.89
CA ALA A 85 12.78 -17.10 1.86
C ALA A 85 11.77 -18.26 1.94
N ALA A 86 10.47 -17.98 1.96
CA ALA A 86 9.42 -19.00 1.95
C ALA A 86 9.49 -19.86 0.69
N LYS A 87 9.71 -19.23 -0.49
CA LYS A 87 9.87 -19.93 -1.77
C LYS A 87 11.02 -20.92 -1.75
N LYS A 88 12.17 -20.55 -1.17
CA LYS A 88 13.34 -21.44 -1.03
C LYS A 88 13.06 -22.68 -0.16
N ARG A 89 12.05 -22.61 0.72
CA ARG A 89 11.62 -23.71 1.59
C ARG A 89 10.40 -24.47 1.05
N GLY A 90 9.90 -24.12 -0.13
CA GLY A 90 8.66 -24.69 -0.68
C GLY A 90 7.39 -24.29 0.07
N ILE A 91 7.44 -23.20 0.86
CA ILE A 91 6.29 -22.67 1.58
C ILE A 91 5.60 -21.63 0.69
N GLU A 92 4.30 -21.84 0.44
CA GLU A 92 3.49 -20.86 -0.29
C GLU A 92 3.42 -19.54 0.48
N ALA A 93 3.55 -18.42 -0.22
CA ALA A 93 3.39 -17.11 0.37
C ALA A 93 2.81 -16.09 -0.61
N ILE A 94 2.01 -15.16 -0.08
CA ILE A 94 1.39 -14.07 -0.85
C ILE A 94 1.62 -12.75 -0.10
N CYS A 95 2.07 -11.72 -0.80
CA CYS A 95 2.08 -10.34 -0.29
C CYS A 95 0.80 -9.63 -0.75
N LEU A 96 0.08 -9.02 0.17
CA LEU A 96 -1.14 -8.25 -0.07
C LEU A 96 -0.92 -6.78 0.31
N MET A 97 -1.00 -5.88 -0.66
CA MET A 97 -0.72 -4.45 -0.46
C MET A 97 -1.95 -3.62 -0.77
N GLY A 98 -2.46 -2.87 0.21
CA GLY A 98 -3.59 -1.98 0.00
C GLY A 98 -3.15 -0.71 -0.72
N GLU A 99 -3.93 -0.27 -1.71
CA GLU A 99 -3.65 0.99 -2.41
C GLU A 99 -3.73 2.20 -1.45
N ILE A 100 -2.74 3.10 -1.55
CA ILE A 100 -2.72 4.40 -0.86
C ILE A 100 -2.64 5.50 -1.93
N PRO A 101 -3.47 6.54 -1.86
CA PRO A 101 -3.35 7.70 -2.74
C PRO A 101 -1.95 8.31 -2.70
N TYR A 102 -1.37 8.60 -3.86
CA TYR A 102 0.01 9.11 -3.95
C TYR A 102 0.26 10.39 -3.15
N TYR A 103 -0.70 11.30 -3.14
CA TYR A 103 -0.63 12.57 -2.40
C TYR A 103 -0.81 12.39 -0.87
N LEU A 104 -1.10 11.17 -0.39
CA LEU A 104 -1.09 10.84 1.03
C LEU A 104 0.18 10.06 1.43
N GLN A 105 1.08 9.80 0.49
CA GLN A 105 2.39 9.23 0.81
C GLN A 105 3.14 10.18 1.74
N GLY A 106 3.67 9.67 2.85
CA GLY A 106 4.38 10.49 3.85
C GLY A 106 3.48 11.29 4.79
N ALA A 107 2.15 11.18 4.66
CA ALA A 107 1.25 11.79 5.64
C ALA A 107 1.54 11.23 7.05
N PRO A 108 1.55 12.09 8.10
CA PRO A 108 1.88 11.66 9.46
C PRO A 108 0.74 10.88 10.14
N TRP A 109 -0.38 10.66 9.45
CA TRP A 109 -1.53 9.90 9.95
C TRP A 109 -1.71 8.58 9.18
N PRO A 110 -2.25 7.53 9.83
CA PRO A 110 -2.52 6.26 9.17
C PRO A 110 -3.62 6.40 8.11
N TYR A 111 -3.62 5.49 7.14
CA TYR A 111 -4.70 5.35 6.14
C TYR A 111 -5.43 4.01 6.32
N PRO A 112 -6.45 3.95 7.20
CA PRO A 112 -7.09 2.69 7.61
C PRO A 112 -7.82 1.98 6.47
N LYS A 113 -8.30 2.73 5.48
CA LYS A 113 -9.07 2.21 4.34
C LYS A 113 -8.26 1.18 3.54
N ALA A 114 -6.96 1.41 3.35
CA ALA A 114 -6.07 0.46 2.71
C ALA A 114 -5.92 -0.84 3.51
N ALA A 115 -5.67 -0.72 4.83
CA ALA A 115 -5.55 -1.87 5.72
C ALA A 115 -6.86 -2.68 5.78
N GLN A 116 -8.01 -2.00 5.81
CA GLN A 116 -9.32 -2.63 5.76
C GLN A 116 -9.52 -3.42 4.46
N SER A 117 -9.19 -2.86 3.29
CA SER A 117 -9.25 -3.60 2.01
C SER A 117 -8.39 -4.87 2.03
N VAL A 118 -7.17 -4.82 2.57
CA VAL A 118 -6.31 -6.01 2.73
C VAL A 118 -6.96 -7.04 3.65
N LEU A 119 -7.50 -6.60 4.79
CA LEU A 119 -8.17 -7.49 5.73
C LEU A 119 -9.42 -8.14 5.14
N GLU A 120 -10.22 -7.41 4.35
CA GLU A 120 -11.38 -7.95 3.64
C GLU A 120 -10.98 -9.09 2.68
N VAL A 121 -9.89 -8.90 1.92
CA VAL A 121 -9.35 -9.93 1.03
C VAL A 121 -8.85 -11.13 1.84
N LEU A 122 -7.98 -10.88 2.83
CA LEU A 122 -7.35 -11.93 3.64
C LEU A 122 -8.39 -12.77 4.38
N THR A 123 -9.32 -12.13 5.09
CA THR A 123 -10.32 -12.81 5.91
C THR A 123 -11.30 -13.61 5.06
N ARG A 124 -11.70 -13.08 3.89
CA ARG A 124 -12.55 -13.83 2.96
C ARG A 124 -11.87 -15.09 2.44
N ASN A 125 -10.60 -15.00 2.08
CA ASN A 125 -9.83 -16.13 1.56
C ASN A 125 -9.52 -17.18 2.63
N LEU A 126 -9.37 -16.76 3.89
CA LEU A 126 -9.18 -17.64 5.04
C LEU A 126 -10.52 -18.10 5.67
N ALA A 127 -11.66 -17.72 5.09
CA ALA A 127 -13.00 -17.97 5.63
C ALA A 127 -13.20 -17.51 7.10
N LEU A 128 -12.53 -16.42 7.48
CA LEU A 128 -12.62 -15.81 8.80
C LEU A 128 -13.73 -14.75 8.84
N LYS A 129 -14.47 -14.71 9.95
CA LYS A 129 -15.44 -13.64 10.22
C LYS A 129 -14.78 -12.60 11.11
N VAL A 130 -14.60 -11.39 10.57
CA VAL A 130 -14.05 -10.24 11.31
C VAL A 130 -15.06 -9.09 11.24
N ASP A 131 -15.25 -8.42 12.37
CA ASP A 131 -16.10 -7.24 12.45
C ASP A 131 -15.29 -5.97 12.15
N PHE A 132 -15.65 -5.29 11.07
CA PHE A 132 -14.95 -4.09 10.59
C PHE A 132 -15.53 -2.77 11.12
N ARG A 133 -16.59 -2.78 11.95
CA ARG A 133 -17.29 -1.54 12.39
C ARG A 133 -16.36 -0.46 12.96
N ARG A 134 -15.34 -0.86 13.74
CA ARG A 134 -14.36 0.09 14.31
C ARG A 134 -13.44 0.68 13.25
N LEU A 135 -13.01 -0.15 12.29
CA LEU A 135 -12.20 0.30 11.15
C LEU A 135 -13.01 1.20 10.23
N ASP A 136 -14.29 0.89 9.97
CA ASP A 136 -15.19 1.76 9.20
C ASP A 136 -15.32 3.16 9.82
N GLY A 137 -15.49 3.22 11.15
CA GLY A 137 -15.55 4.48 11.89
C GLY A 137 -14.25 5.28 11.77
N LEU A 138 -13.11 4.62 11.89
CA LEU A 138 -11.79 5.25 11.74
C LEU A 138 -11.57 5.74 10.29
N SER A 139 -11.91 4.92 9.31
CA SER A 139 -11.82 5.24 7.88
C SER A 139 -12.64 6.50 7.54
N ARG A 140 -13.90 6.59 7.99
CA ARG A 140 -14.73 7.80 7.79
C ARG A 140 -14.13 9.04 8.44
N LYS A 141 -13.58 8.90 9.66
CA LYS A 141 -12.94 10.02 10.36
C LYS A 141 -11.70 10.52 9.61
N VAL A 142 -10.83 9.60 9.20
CA VAL A 142 -9.61 9.94 8.46
C VAL A 142 -9.95 10.55 7.09
N GLU A 143 -10.95 10.01 6.39
CA GLU A 143 -11.44 10.57 5.12
C GLU A 143 -11.91 12.03 5.28
N GLY A 144 -12.74 12.31 6.29
CA GLY A 144 -13.15 13.69 6.58
C GLY A 144 -12.00 14.62 6.97
N ASN A 145 -10.99 14.12 7.67
CA ASN A 145 -9.79 14.89 7.99
C ASN A 145 -8.95 15.21 6.75
N ILE A 146 -8.84 14.26 5.81
CA ILE A 146 -8.14 14.46 4.53
C ILE A 146 -8.84 15.54 3.72
N GLU A 147 -10.17 15.48 3.60
CA GLU A 147 -10.97 16.50 2.90
C GLU A 147 -10.73 17.90 3.48
N GLN A 148 -10.82 18.04 4.81
CA GLN A 148 -10.57 19.32 5.50
C GLN A 148 -9.12 19.81 5.37
N PHE A 149 -8.17 18.89 5.23
CA PHE A 149 -6.76 19.22 5.04
C PHE A 149 -6.53 19.73 3.61
N LEU A 150 -7.01 19.00 2.60
CA LEU A 150 -6.91 19.39 1.19
C LEU A 150 -7.61 20.73 0.93
N GLN A 151 -8.83 20.90 1.44
CA GLN A 151 -9.57 22.17 1.32
C GLN A 151 -8.77 23.34 1.87
N ARG A 152 -8.18 23.20 3.06
CA ARG A 152 -7.32 24.23 3.65
C ARG A 152 -6.12 24.53 2.77
N LEU A 153 -5.43 23.50 2.26
CA LEU A 153 -4.27 23.69 1.38
C LEU A 153 -4.64 24.38 0.06
N TYR A 154 -5.84 24.13 -0.47
CA TYR A 154 -6.37 24.82 -1.65
C TYR A 154 -6.69 26.29 -1.39
N GLU A 155 -7.21 26.63 -0.21
CA GLU A 155 -7.56 28.00 0.18
C GLU A 155 -6.32 28.89 0.37
N ILE A 156 -5.23 28.33 0.90
CA ILE A 156 -3.98 29.06 1.15
C ILE A 156 -2.99 28.98 -0.01
N GLU A 157 -3.43 28.50 -1.17
CA GLU A 157 -2.63 28.36 -2.41
C GLU A 157 -1.30 27.60 -2.24
N GLN A 158 -1.22 26.69 -1.25
CA GLN A 158 -0.03 25.88 -0.99
C GLN A 158 0.09 24.66 -1.91
N ILE A 159 -0.96 24.35 -2.67
CA ILE A 159 -0.94 23.34 -3.72
C ILE A 159 -1.14 24.03 -5.08
N PRO A 160 -0.22 23.85 -6.04
CA PRO A 160 -0.39 24.31 -7.42
C PRO A 160 -1.71 23.85 -8.03
N ALA A 161 -2.35 24.73 -8.80
CA ALA A 161 -3.64 24.43 -9.44
C ALA A 161 -3.63 23.13 -10.28
N GLN A 162 -2.50 22.82 -10.90
CA GLN A 162 -2.30 21.58 -11.66
C GLN A 162 -2.46 20.34 -10.79
N ILE A 163 -1.85 20.32 -9.59
CA ILE A 163 -1.94 19.19 -8.66
C ILE A 163 -3.35 19.07 -8.10
N LYS A 164 -4.02 20.19 -7.82
CA LYS A 164 -5.43 20.19 -7.42
C LYS A 164 -6.31 19.54 -8.50
N ASP A 165 -6.16 19.95 -9.75
CA ASP A 165 -6.93 19.41 -10.87
C ASP A 165 -6.64 17.91 -11.09
N GLU A 166 -5.39 17.47 -10.89
CA GLU A 166 -5.02 16.05 -10.92
C GLU A 166 -5.74 15.25 -9.83
N ILE A 167 -5.70 15.71 -8.58
CA ILE A 167 -6.38 15.04 -7.45
C ILE A 167 -7.89 14.95 -7.72
N GLU A 168 -8.52 16.02 -8.17
CA GLU A 168 -9.97 16.03 -8.46
C GLU A 168 -10.34 15.10 -9.62
N LYS A 169 -9.49 14.97 -10.65
CA LYS A 169 -9.71 13.99 -11.74
C LYS A 169 -9.74 12.55 -11.21
N LEU A 170 -8.93 12.22 -10.20
CA LEU A 170 -8.93 10.87 -9.61
C LEU A 170 -10.26 10.49 -8.95
N LYS A 171 -11.06 11.47 -8.53
CA LYS A 171 -12.37 11.25 -7.90
C LYS A 171 -13.38 10.64 -8.87
N HIS A 172 -13.24 10.95 -10.16
CA HIS A 172 -14.14 10.52 -11.23
C HIS A 172 -13.51 9.47 -12.16
N ALA A 173 -12.21 9.27 -12.08
CA ALA A 173 -11.52 8.23 -12.83
C ALA A 173 -12.05 6.84 -12.41
N PRO A 174 -12.37 5.95 -13.36
CA PRO A 174 -12.52 4.54 -13.04
C PRO A 174 -11.23 4.07 -12.38
N THR A 175 -11.32 3.47 -11.19
CA THR A 175 -10.17 2.93 -10.43
C THR A 175 -9.30 1.95 -11.23
N ALA A 176 -9.71 1.55 -12.44
CA ALA A 176 -9.00 0.62 -13.31
C ALA A 176 -8.07 1.28 -14.35
N ASP A 177 -8.28 2.53 -14.76
CA ASP A 177 -7.70 3.07 -16.02
C ASP A 177 -6.42 3.92 -15.86
N LEU A 178 -5.99 4.25 -14.65
CA LEU A 178 -4.85 5.16 -14.46
C LEU A 178 -3.49 4.48 -14.25
N GLY A 179 -3.44 3.14 -14.32
CA GLY A 179 -2.20 2.39 -14.10
C GLY A 179 -1.61 2.59 -12.69
N PRO A 180 -0.57 1.82 -12.32
CA PRO A 180 0.22 2.12 -11.14
C PRO A 180 1.10 3.36 -11.36
N ILE A 181 1.58 3.97 -10.29
CA ILE A 181 2.67 4.94 -10.39
C ILE A 181 3.91 4.21 -10.93
N THR A 182 4.56 4.77 -11.93
CA THR A 182 5.82 4.26 -12.50
C THR A 182 6.99 4.55 -11.55
N ASP A 183 8.10 3.83 -11.70
CA ASP A 183 9.27 4.04 -10.84
C ASP A 183 9.86 5.46 -11.02
N GLU A 184 9.76 6.04 -12.21
CA GLU A 184 10.16 7.43 -12.49
C GLU A 184 9.23 8.44 -11.81
N GLU A 185 7.90 8.25 -11.90
CA GLU A 185 6.94 9.09 -11.19
C GLU A 185 7.11 8.98 -9.67
N GLN A 186 7.34 7.77 -9.15
CA GLN A 186 7.59 7.55 -7.73
C GLN A 186 8.83 8.31 -7.25
N LYS A 187 9.91 8.32 -8.06
CA LYS A 187 11.12 9.07 -7.74
C LYS A 187 10.85 10.58 -7.71
N ARG A 188 10.15 11.12 -8.71
CA ARG A 188 9.77 12.55 -8.77
C ARG A 188 8.87 12.95 -7.60
N ILE A 189 7.93 12.09 -7.21
CA ILE A 189 7.05 12.32 -6.06
C ILE A 189 7.85 12.37 -4.76
N MET A 190 8.81 11.46 -4.56
CA MET A 190 9.66 11.45 -3.37
C MET A 190 10.54 12.70 -3.30
N GLU A 191 11.13 13.13 -4.41
CA GLU A 191 11.92 14.37 -4.48
C GLU A 191 11.09 15.60 -4.08
N HIS A 192 9.86 15.73 -4.59
CA HIS A 192 8.97 16.83 -4.22
C HIS A 192 8.47 16.78 -2.76
N LEU A 193 8.28 15.58 -2.20
CA LEU A 193 7.86 15.42 -0.80
C LEU A 193 8.98 15.79 0.16
N ASP A 194 10.22 15.37 -0.11
CA ASP A 194 11.38 15.73 0.72
C ASP A 194 11.56 17.25 0.75
N ASP A 195 11.39 17.95 -0.39
CA ASP A 195 11.42 19.43 -0.44
C ASP A 195 10.33 20.08 0.43
N LEU A 196 9.10 19.53 0.41
CA LEU A 196 7.96 19.99 1.22
C LEU A 196 8.18 19.75 2.73
N PHE A 197 8.95 18.73 3.12
CA PHE A 197 9.26 18.43 4.52
C PHE A 197 10.54 19.12 5.00
N ASP A 198 11.52 19.38 4.13
CA ASP A 198 12.74 20.12 4.45
C ASP A 198 12.47 21.63 4.62
N GLU A 199 11.47 22.20 3.93
CA GLU A 199 11.03 23.58 4.19
C GLU A 199 10.41 23.78 5.59
N LYS A 200 10.03 22.69 6.29
CA LYS A 200 9.58 22.73 7.70
C LYS A 200 10.67 22.40 8.73
N GLY A 201 11.92 22.17 8.31
CA GLY A 201 13.04 21.84 9.20
C GLY A 201 13.94 23.01 9.60
N GLY A 202 13.74 24.22 9.06
CA GLY A 202 14.70 25.32 9.17
C GLY A 202 14.27 26.51 10.03
N LYS A 203 14.28 26.33 11.36
CA LYS A 203 14.58 27.32 12.44
C LYS A 203 13.71 27.08 13.68
N ASP A 204 14.18 26.20 14.55
CA ASP A 204 14.02 26.39 15.99
C ASP A 204 15.42 26.70 16.54
N ASP A 205 15.72 27.99 16.70
CA ASP A 205 16.96 28.46 17.30
C ASP A 205 16.93 28.19 18.81
N ARG A 206 18.03 27.60 19.29
CA ARG A 206 18.26 27.16 20.66
C ARG A 206 18.24 28.32 21.66
N ALA A 207 17.74 28.00 22.86
CA ALA A 207 18.29 28.35 24.18
C ALA A 207 18.69 29.82 24.46
N VAL A 208 17.92 30.49 25.32
CA VAL A 208 18.31 30.95 26.68
C VAL A 208 17.10 30.85 27.59
#